data_AF-A0A562LQ07-F1
#
_entry.id   AF-A0A562LQ07-F1
#
_cell.length_a   1.000
_cell.length_b   1.000
_cell.length_c   1.000
_cell.angle_alpha   90.00
_cell.angle_beta   90.00
_cell.angle_gamma   90.00
#
_symmetry.space_group_name_H-M   'P 1'
#
loop_
_entity.id
_entity.type
_entity.pdbx_description
1 polymer ?
#
loop_
_entity_poly.entity_id
_entity_poly.type
_entity_poly.pdbx_seq_one_letter_code
_entity_poly.pdbx_strand_id
1 'polypeptide(L)'
;MSSISKPFNHVMGFADPTLTASQLSAAGVKRISVGGAMSRYALAAFLNCAREMKDKGSFTYIREMAPVGELRAAFAAVTPP
;
A
#
# COMPACT_ATOMS: atom_id res chain seq x y z
N MET A 1 -26.35 -9.44 -17.07
CA MET A 1 -25.98 -10.82 -16.67
C MET A 1 -25.05 -10.73 -15.47
N SER A 2 -25.41 -11.31 -14.33
CA SER A 2 -24.45 -11.53 -13.23
C SER A 2 -24.00 -12.98 -13.29
N SER A 3 -22.75 -13.23 -13.70
CA SER A 3 -22.15 -14.57 -13.70
C SER A 3 -21.96 -15.13 -12.29
N ILE A 4 -22.06 -14.29 -11.26
CA ILE A 4 -21.98 -14.66 -9.84
C ILE A 4 -23.11 -14.01 -9.05
N SER A 5 -23.65 -14.73 -8.07
CA SER A 5 -24.74 -14.28 -7.19
C SER A 5 -24.27 -13.77 -5.82
N LYS A 6 -23.01 -14.03 -5.46
CA LYS A 6 -22.43 -13.64 -4.16
C LYS A 6 -21.49 -12.44 -4.32
N PRO A 7 -21.36 -11.56 -3.30
CA PRO A 7 -20.33 -10.53 -3.26
C PRO A 7 -18.93 -11.11 -3.51
N PHE A 8 -18.13 -10.45 -4.35
CA PHE A 8 -16.75 -10.87 -4.61
C PHE A 8 -15.73 -9.79 -4.28
N ASN A 9 -14.53 -10.26 -3.95
CA ASN A 9 -13.37 -9.44 -3.67
C ASN A 9 -12.43 -9.42 -4.88
N HIS A 10 -11.93 -8.24 -5.24
CA HIS A 10 -10.85 -8.09 -6.21
C HIS A 10 -9.53 -7.73 -5.51
N VAL A 11 -8.42 -8.35 -5.89
CA VAL A 11 -7.09 -8.08 -5.30
C VAL A 11 -6.22 -7.24 -6.24
N MET A 12 -5.96 -6.00 -5.85
CA MET A 12 -5.21 -5.04 -6.67
C MET A 12 -3.71 -5.27 -6.70
N GLY A 13 -3.16 -6.06 -5.77
CA GLY A 13 -1.72 -6.27 -5.65
C GLY A 13 -1.03 -6.96 -6.85
N PHE A 14 -1.82 -7.48 -7.80
CA PHE A 14 -1.37 -8.11 -9.04
C PHE A 14 -2.22 -7.69 -10.26
N ALA A 15 -3.09 -6.70 -10.09
CA ALA A 15 -4.01 -6.25 -11.13
C ALA A 15 -3.40 -5.14 -11.99
N ASP A 16 -4.11 -4.75 -13.04
CA ASP A 16 -3.79 -3.56 -13.83
C ASP A 16 -3.85 -2.31 -12.94
N PRO A 17 -2.74 -1.55 -12.80
CA PRO A 17 -2.69 -0.38 -11.92
C PRO A 17 -3.54 0.80 -12.41
N THR A 18 -4.06 0.76 -13.64
CA THR A 18 -4.95 1.80 -14.19
C THR A 18 -6.40 1.66 -13.72
N LEU A 19 -6.76 0.51 -13.14
CA LEU A 19 -8.10 0.28 -12.60
C LEU A 19 -8.35 1.14 -11.36
N THR A 20 -9.42 1.93 -11.41
CA THR A 20 -9.89 2.75 -10.29
C THR A 20 -10.91 2.01 -9.44
N ALA A 21 -11.06 2.43 -8.18
CA ALA A 21 -12.11 1.91 -7.30
C ALA A 21 -13.52 2.11 -7.89
N SER A 22 -13.74 3.21 -8.62
CA SER A 22 -15.02 3.48 -9.30
C SER A 22 -15.31 2.47 -10.41
N GLN A 23 -14.33 2.18 -11.28
CA GLN A 23 -14.48 1.17 -12.33
C GLN A 23 -14.74 -0.23 -11.76
N LEU A 24 -14.02 -0.60 -10.70
CA LEU A 24 -14.22 -1.88 -10.00
C LEU A 24 -15.62 -1.96 -9.39
N SER A 25 -16.10 -0.87 -8.76
CA SER A 25 -17.44 -0.81 -8.18
C SER A 25 -18.52 -0.91 -9.26
N ALA A 26 -18.37 -0.21 -10.38
CA ALA A 26 -19.27 -0.29 -11.53
C ALA A 26 -19.30 -1.71 -12.14
N ALA A 27 -18.18 -2.43 -12.10
CA ALA A 27 -18.08 -3.83 -12.50
C ALA A 27 -18.68 -4.82 -11.47
N GLY A 28 -19.22 -4.34 -10.34
CA GLY A 28 -19.88 -5.16 -9.33
C GLY A 28 -18.97 -5.67 -8.21
N VAL A 29 -17.70 -5.25 -8.15
CA VAL A 29 -16.78 -5.58 -7.04
C VAL A 29 -17.36 -5.04 -5.73
N LYS A 30 -17.38 -5.87 -4.69
CA LYS A 30 -17.89 -5.49 -3.36
C LYS A 30 -16.80 -5.23 -2.33
N ARG A 31 -15.61 -5.78 -2.55
CA ARG A 31 -14.44 -5.53 -1.69
C ARG A 31 -13.19 -5.45 -2.54
N ILE A 32 -12.32 -4.51 -2.20
CA ILE A 32 -10.99 -4.38 -2.79
C ILE A 32 -9.97 -4.74 -1.72
N SER A 33 -9.05 -5.64 -2.04
CA SER A 33 -7.89 -5.94 -1.22
C SER A 33 -6.61 -5.64 -1.98
N VAL A 34 -5.49 -5.52 -1.27
CA VAL A 34 -4.17 -5.29 -1.87
C VAL A 34 -3.23 -6.49 -1.70
N GLY A 35 -3.67 -7.54 -0.98
CA GLY A 35 -2.81 -8.66 -0.61
C GLY A 35 -1.53 -8.16 0.09
N GLY A 36 -0.38 -8.69 -0.31
CA GLY A 36 0.92 -8.26 0.21
C GLY A 36 1.53 -7.02 -0.49
N ALA A 37 0.77 -6.24 -1.28
CA ALA A 37 1.35 -5.16 -2.07
C ALA A 37 1.99 -4.05 -1.23
N MET A 38 1.34 -3.61 -0.15
CA MET A 38 1.89 -2.56 0.73
C MET A 38 3.20 -3.01 1.40
N SER A 39 3.27 -4.25 1.86
CA SER A 39 4.50 -4.83 2.44
C SER A 39 5.64 -4.88 1.42
N ARG A 40 5.35 -5.37 0.19
CA ARG A 40 6.34 -5.38 -0.91
C ARG A 40 6.79 -3.97 -1.30
N TYR A 41 5.89 -2.99 -1.29
CA TYR A 41 6.23 -1.60 -1.59
C TYR A 41 7.14 -1.00 -0.50
N ALA A 42 6.85 -1.25 0.77
CA ALA A 42 7.73 -0.83 1.88
C ALA A 42 9.12 -1.48 1.77
N LEU A 43 9.20 -2.76 1.42
CA LEU A 43 10.48 -3.44 1.17
C LEU A 43 11.24 -2.85 -0.02
N ALA A 44 10.55 -2.42 -1.09
CA ALA A 44 11.20 -1.74 -2.20
C ALA A 44 11.83 -0.40 -1.76
N ALA A 45 11.11 0.40 -0.96
CA ALA A 45 11.67 1.63 -0.38
C ALA A 45 12.89 1.35 0.50
N PHE A 46 12.80 0.35 1.39
CA PHE A 46 13.92 -0.10 2.21
C PHE A 46 15.15 -0.49 1.37
N LEU A 47 14.95 -1.30 0.33
CA LEU A 47 16.03 -1.72 -0.57
C LEU A 47 16.67 -0.54 -1.30
N ASN A 48 15.89 0.48 -1.67
CA ASN A 48 16.42 1.70 -2.28
C ASN A 48 17.31 2.48 -1.31
N CYS A 49 16.88 2.66 -0.05
CA CYS A 49 17.69 3.29 0.99
C CYS A 49 18.98 2.50 1.25
N ALA A 50 18.88 1.17 1.35
CA ALA A 50 20.04 0.30 1.58
C ALA A 50 21.07 0.38 0.45
N ARG A 51 20.59 0.39 -0.81
CA ARG A 51 21.45 0.57 -1.99
C ARG A 51 22.09 1.95 -2.01
N GLU A 52 21.35 3.01 -1.68
CA GLU A 52 21.91 4.36 -1.60
C GLU A 52 23.06 4.43 -0.59
N MET A 53 22.85 3.92 0.62
CA MET A 53 23.89 3.92 1.65
C MET A 53 25.11 3.10 1.21
N LYS A 54 24.90 1.93 0.60
CA LYS A 54 25.96 1.02 0.16
C LYS A 54 26.75 1.58 -1.03
N ASP A 55 26.06 2.02 -2.06
CA ASP A 55 26.65 2.31 -3.37
C ASP A 55 27.08 3.79 -3.49
N LYS A 56 26.44 4.70 -2.74
CA LYS A 56 26.67 6.15 -2.81
C LYS A 56 27.17 6.76 -1.50
N GLY A 57 27.09 6.05 -0.38
CA GLY A 57 27.48 6.58 0.93
C GLY A 57 26.61 7.76 1.41
N SER A 58 25.39 7.89 0.87
CA SER A 58 24.49 9.01 1.15
C SER A 58 23.19 8.58 1.85
N PHE A 59 22.48 9.56 2.40
CA PHE A 59 21.28 9.38 3.22
C PHE A 59 20.15 10.34 2.79
N THR A 60 20.03 10.62 1.50
CA THR A 60 19.08 11.61 0.97
C THR A 60 17.62 11.24 1.24
N TYR A 61 17.32 9.94 1.40
CA TYR A 61 16.01 9.43 1.82
C TYR A 61 15.50 10.01 3.15
N ILE A 62 16.37 10.57 4.01
CA ILE A 62 15.98 11.25 5.26
C ILE A 62 14.94 12.36 4.99
N ARG A 63 14.96 12.98 3.79
CA ARG A 63 14.02 14.04 3.38
C ARG A 63 12.60 13.52 3.14
N GLU A 64 12.46 12.25 2.79
CA GLU A 64 11.19 11.61 2.42
C GLU A 64 10.59 10.78 3.58
N MET A 65 11.26 10.75 4.74
CA MET A 65 10.77 10.00 5.89
C MET A 65 9.48 10.62 6.43
N ALA A 66 8.52 9.75 6.77
CA ALA A 66 7.32 10.18 7.48
C ALA A 66 7.71 10.91 8.79
N PRO A 67 7.11 12.08 9.08
CA PRO A 67 7.40 12.80 10.32
C PRO A 67 7.12 11.92 11.55
N VAL A 68 8.10 11.79 12.44
CA VAL A 68 7.97 10.93 13.64
C VAL A 68 6.80 11.37 14.54
N GLY A 69 6.47 12.67 14.56
CA GLY A 69 5.33 13.20 15.30
C GLY A 69 3.99 12.68 14.77
N GLU A 70 3.82 12.62 13.45
CA GLU A 70 2.62 12.09 12.79
C GLU A 70 2.46 10.59 13.11
N LEU A 71 3.55 9.83 12.98
CA LEU A 71 3.57 8.40 13.32
C LEU A 71 3.19 8.15 14.79
N ARG A 72 3.79 8.91 15.72
CA ARG A 72 3.50 8.79 17.15
C ARG A 72 2.06 9.13 17.48
N ALA A 73 1.53 10.21 16.91
CA ALA A 73 0.13 10.60 17.10
C ALA A 73 -0.82 9.51 16.58
N ALA A 74 -0.54 8.95 15.39
CA ALA A 74 -1.33 7.87 14.82
C ALA A 74 -1.31 6.62 15.72
N PHE A 75 -0.16 6.23 16.27
CA PHE A 75 -0.08 5.09 17.19
C PHE A 75 -0.75 5.33 18.54
N ALA A 76 -0.66 6.55 19.10
CA ALA A 76 -1.32 6.89 20.36
C ALA A 76 -2.85 6.97 20.24
N ALA A 77 -3.37 7.30 19.06
CA ALA A 77 -4.80 7.36 18.79
C ALA A 77 -5.47 5.96 18.74
N VAL A 78 -4.68 4.88 18.66
CA VAL A 78 -5.19 3.51 18.71
C VAL A 78 -5.28 3.09 20.18
N THR A 79 -6.50 3.06 20.73
CA THR A 79 -6.74 2.38 22.01
C THR A 79 -6.60 0.87 21.79
N PRO A 80 -5.74 0.17 22.55
CA PRO A 80 -5.67 -1.29 22.49
C PRO A 80 -7.05 -1.90 22.79
N PRO A 81 -7.40 -3.05 22.19
CA PRO A 81 -8.65 -3.76 22.47
C PRO A 81 -8.74 -4.22 23.93
#